data_AF-A0A0K2ZCI5-F1
#
_entry.id   AF-A0A0K2ZCI5-F1
#
_cell.length_a   1.000
_cell.length_b   1.000
_cell.length_c   1.000
_cell.angle_alpha   90.00
_cell.angle_beta   90.00
_cell.angle_gamma   90.00
#
_symmetry.space_group_name_H-M   'P 1'
#
loop_
_entity.id
_entity.type
_entity.pdbx_description
1 polymer ?
#
loop_
_entity_poly.entity_id
_entity_poly.type
_entity_poly.pdbx_seq_one_letter_code
_entity_poly.pdbx_strand_id
1 'polypeptide(L)'
;MNGAEMQHPRDRLRQCRPDSAWLIAVALGLVALVVRLLYIERFAVSMPFWDQWDAEGDHLLKPLLSGSLGWAELLHAHNEHRIVPTKLVTLASYLATGQWNNIYEARISAAIYAMIPAILVWHGMRIGASLGSRALLIAVAICAAVLPYSWENFLVGFQSQFYFLILFALLAVSLAAARHDNLIAIGGVVALCVISALSMASGLLTPVAAALTYALAA
;
A
#
# COMPACT_ATOMS: atom_id res chain seq x y z
N MET A 1 -2.06 46.18 -28.82
CA MET A 1 -0.99 46.25 -27.81
C MET A 1 -0.89 44.88 -27.16
N ASN A 2 0.03 44.05 -27.64
CA ASN A 2 0.24 42.69 -27.14
C ASN A 2 1.03 42.76 -25.84
N GLY A 3 0.37 42.53 -24.70
CA GLY A 3 1.03 42.31 -23.42
C GLY A 3 1.64 40.91 -23.40
N ALA A 4 2.88 40.80 -23.84
CA ALA A 4 3.67 39.60 -23.60
C ALA A 4 3.94 39.50 -22.10
N GLU A 5 3.23 38.61 -21.41
CA GLU A 5 3.53 38.21 -20.04
C GLU A 5 4.97 37.67 -19.99
N MET A 6 5.89 38.47 -19.48
CA MET A 6 7.24 38.04 -19.15
C MET A 6 7.20 37.11 -17.95
N GLN A 7 7.10 35.80 -18.21
CA GLN A 7 7.35 34.77 -17.21
C GLN A 7 8.80 34.88 -16.71
N HIS A 8 8.96 35.27 -15.45
CA HIS A 8 10.26 35.46 -14.81
C HIS A 8 11.08 34.15 -14.82
N PRO A 9 12.38 34.18 -15.18
CA PRO A 9 13.24 32.99 -15.23
C PRO A 9 13.42 32.26 -13.89
N ARG A 10 13.06 32.90 -12.76
CA ARG A 10 13.09 32.28 -11.43
C ARG A 10 11.98 31.25 -11.21
N ASP A 11 10.87 31.32 -11.93
CA ASP A 11 9.75 30.39 -11.78
C ASP A 11 9.96 29.09 -12.56
N ARG A 12 10.77 29.12 -13.63
CA ARG A 12 11.18 27.92 -14.38
C ARG A 12 12.11 26.98 -13.63
N LEU A 13 12.84 27.47 -12.63
CA LEU A 13 13.79 26.67 -11.83
C LEU A 13 13.14 25.99 -10.62
N ARG A 14 11.86 26.26 -10.32
CA ARG A 14 11.17 25.82 -9.09
C ARG A 14 10.29 24.59 -9.25
N GLN A 15 10.06 24.14 -10.47
CA GLN A 15 9.34 22.90 -10.74
C GLN A 15 10.35 21.76 -10.81
N CYS A 16 10.21 20.73 -9.95
CA CYS A 16 10.93 19.49 -10.16
C CYS A 16 10.57 18.98 -11.55
N ARG A 17 11.59 18.71 -12.37
CA ARG A 17 11.36 18.06 -13.65
C ARG A 17 10.64 16.73 -13.38
N PRO A 18 9.64 16.35 -14.19
CA PRO A 18 8.91 15.09 -14.01
C PRO A 18 9.86 13.88 -13.92
N ASP A 19 11.03 13.96 -14.57
CA ASP A 19 12.08 12.95 -14.56
C ASP A 19 12.77 12.75 -13.21
N SER A 20 12.73 13.72 -12.28
CA SER A 20 13.31 13.53 -10.93
C SER A 20 12.29 13.03 -9.90
N ALA A 21 10.99 13.22 -10.15
CA ALA A 21 9.93 12.82 -9.21
C ALA A 21 9.87 11.30 -9.01
N TRP A 22 9.99 10.53 -10.10
CA TRP A 22 9.99 9.07 -10.01
C TRP A 22 11.27 8.53 -9.35
N LEU A 23 12.43 9.15 -9.60
CA LEU A 23 13.70 8.78 -8.94
C LEU A 23 13.61 8.97 -7.43
N ILE A 24 13.08 10.12 -6.98
CA ILE A 24 12.90 10.40 -5.55
C ILE A 24 11.92 9.40 -4.91
N ALA A 25 10.81 9.10 -5.59
CA ALA A 25 9.83 8.13 -5.13
C ALA A 25 10.42 6.71 -5.01
N VAL A 26 11.16 6.25 -6.01
CA VAL A 26 11.84 4.94 -6.00
C VAL A 26 12.90 4.90 -4.90
N ALA A 27 13.73 5.94 -4.78
CA ALA A 27 14.74 6.01 -3.72
C ALA A 27 14.10 5.93 -2.33
N LEU A 28 12.99 6.64 -2.10
CA LEU A 28 12.24 6.57 -0.85
C LEU A 28 11.65 5.18 -0.58
N GLY A 29 11.05 4.56 -1.60
CA GLY A 29 10.54 3.19 -1.49
C GLY A 29 11.63 2.19 -1.14
N LEU A 30 12.81 2.32 -1.77
CA LEU A 30 13.98 1.49 -1.45
C LEU A 30 14.48 1.72 -0.02
N VAL A 31 14.53 2.97 0.44
CA VAL A 31 14.87 3.28 1.85
C VAL A 31 13.87 2.63 2.80
N ALA A 32 12.57 2.76 2.54
CA ALA A 32 11.53 2.13 3.33
C ALA A 32 11.69 0.61 3.37
N LEU A 33 11.91 -0.02 2.22
CA LEU A 33 12.11 -1.45 2.10
C LEU A 33 13.35 -1.92 2.88
N VAL A 34 14.51 -1.31 2.62
CA VAL A 34 15.77 -1.71 3.25
C VAL A 34 15.69 -1.58 4.77
N VAL A 35 15.15 -0.46 5.28
CA VAL A 35 15.03 -0.27 6.73
C VAL A 35 14.06 -1.27 7.35
N ARG A 36 12.89 -1.52 6.74
CA ARG A 36 11.94 -2.53 7.22
C ARG A 36 12.56 -3.93 7.22
N LEU A 37 13.28 -4.30 6.17
CA LEU A 37 14.00 -5.58 6.10
C LEU A 37 15.08 -5.69 7.18
N LEU A 38 15.82 -4.61 7.48
CA LEU A 38 16.80 -4.61 8.57
C LEU A 38 16.13 -4.82 9.93
N TYR A 39 14.97 -4.22 10.18
CA TYR A 39 14.21 -4.50 11.40
C TYR A 39 13.76 -5.96 11.47
N ILE A 40 13.19 -6.49 10.38
CA ILE A 40 12.73 -7.88 10.31
C ILE A 40 13.89 -8.83 10.56
N GLU A 41 15.02 -8.63 9.90
CA GLU A 41 16.21 -9.47 10.05
C GLU A 41 16.76 -9.49 11.48
N ARG A 42 16.64 -8.37 12.21
CA ARG A 42 17.18 -8.23 13.57
C ARG A 42 16.21 -8.67 14.66
N PHE A 43 14.90 -8.50 14.44
CA PHE A 43 13.91 -8.55 15.52
C PHE A 43 12.70 -9.45 15.24
N ALA A 44 12.44 -9.84 14.00
CA ALA A 44 11.32 -10.74 13.72
C ALA A 44 11.66 -12.18 14.10
N VAL A 45 10.63 -12.92 14.51
CA VAL A 45 10.71 -14.36 14.79
C VAL A 45 9.84 -15.12 13.80
N SER A 46 10.21 -16.38 13.50
CA SER A 46 9.46 -17.22 12.56
C SER A 46 8.13 -17.72 13.12
N MET A 47 7.98 -17.75 14.45
CA MET A 47 6.75 -18.16 15.12
C MET A 47 5.61 -17.21 14.75
N PRO A 48 4.45 -17.74 14.33
CA PRO A 48 3.24 -16.95 14.16
C PRO A 48 2.83 -16.24 15.44
N PHE A 49 2.26 -15.05 15.32
CA PHE A 49 1.92 -14.21 16.46
C PHE A 49 0.43 -13.86 16.50
N TRP A 50 -0.18 -14.05 17.69
CA TRP A 50 -1.54 -13.63 18.00
C TRP A 50 -2.56 -14.02 16.91
N ASP A 51 -3.12 -13.04 16.22
CA ASP A 51 -4.18 -13.18 15.24
C ASP A 51 -3.82 -14.11 14.08
N GLN A 52 -2.53 -14.32 13.80
CA GLN A 52 -2.08 -15.33 12.82
C GLN A 52 -2.55 -16.73 13.19
N TRP A 53 -2.55 -17.09 14.48
CA TRP A 53 -3.00 -18.41 14.90
C TRP A 53 -4.45 -18.69 14.51
N ASP A 54 -5.31 -17.70 14.74
CA ASP A 54 -6.73 -17.79 14.38
C ASP A 54 -6.93 -17.72 12.87
N ALA A 55 -6.47 -16.64 12.23
CA ALA A 55 -6.83 -16.33 10.85
C ALA A 55 -6.09 -17.18 9.80
N GLU A 56 -4.81 -17.46 10.03
CA GLU A 56 -3.94 -18.21 9.12
C GLU A 56 -3.84 -19.68 9.53
N GLY A 57 -3.65 -19.97 10.82
CA GLY A 57 -3.52 -21.34 11.32
C GLY A 57 -4.84 -22.11 11.20
N ASP A 58 -5.82 -21.72 12.01
CA ASP A 58 -7.08 -22.45 12.16
C ASP A 58 -8.00 -22.31 10.93
N HIS A 59 -8.09 -21.11 10.37
CA HIS A 59 -9.09 -20.80 9.33
C HIS A 59 -8.54 -20.77 7.89
N LEU A 60 -7.28 -21.15 7.67
CA LEU A 60 -6.69 -21.17 6.33
C LEU A 60 -5.76 -22.37 6.08
N LEU A 61 -4.67 -22.51 6.83
CA LEU A 61 -3.66 -23.55 6.60
C LEU A 61 -4.12 -24.94 7.06
N LYS A 62 -4.86 -25.03 8.17
CA LYS A 62 -5.47 -26.29 8.59
C LYS A 62 -6.50 -26.81 7.56
N PRO A 63 -7.42 -25.98 7.02
CA PRO A 63 -8.23 -26.36 5.87
C PRO A 63 -7.42 -26.78 4.65
N LEU A 64 -6.34 -26.06 4.31
CA LEU A 64 -5.45 -26.41 3.20
C LEU A 64 -4.88 -27.82 3.37
N LEU A 65 -4.33 -28.11 4.55
CA LEU A 65 -3.67 -29.38 4.87
C LEU A 65 -4.63 -30.56 4.99
N SER A 66 -5.89 -30.30 5.35
CA SER A 66 -6.95 -31.31 5.40
C SER A 66 -7.67 -31.51 4.05
N GLY A 67 -7.30 -30.76 3.01
CA GLY A 67 -7.94 -30.83 1.69
C GLY A 67 -9.35 -30.23 1.66
N SER A 68 -9.69 -29.39 2.64
CA SER A 68 -11.01 -28.77 2.79
C SER A 68 -11.04 -27.28 2.45
N LEU A 69 -9.89 -26.69 2.09
CA LEU A 69 -9.82 -25.28 1.70
C LEU A 69 -10.69 -24.97 0.48
N GLY A 70 -11.65 -24.08 0.64
CA GLY A 70 -12.46 -23.52 -0.43
C GLY A 70 -12.61 -22.00 -0.35
N TRP A 71 -13.59 -21.48 -1.07
CA TRP A 71 -13.91 -20.05 -1.09
C TRP A 71 -14.47 -19.53 0.24
N ALA A 72 -15.13 -20.40 1.00
CA ALA A 72 -15.73 -20.03 2.29
C ALA A 72 -14.63 -19.64 3.29
N GLU A 73 -13.53 -20.38 3.32
CA GLU A 73 -12.38 -20.17 4.21
C GLU A 73 -11.61 -18.93 3.81
N LEU A 74 -11.41 -18.69 2.50
CA LEU A 74 -10.81 -17.47 2.00
C LEU A 74 -11.64 -16.22 2.37
N LEU A 75 -12.97 -16.32 2.25
CA LEU A 75 -13.91 -15.23 2.57
C LEU A 75 -14.33 -15.19 4.04
N HIS A 76 -13.87 -16.13 4.87
CA HIS A 76 -14.15 -16.17 6.29
C HIS A 76 -13.58 -14.90 6.93
N ALA A 77 -14.41 -14.22 7.71
CA ALA A 77 -14.01 -13.00 8.38
C ALA A 77 -13.08 -13.34 9.56
N HIS A 78 -12.05 -12.52 9.74
CA HIS A 78 -11.32 -12.44 11.00
C HIS A 78 -11.77 -11.14 11.65
N ASN A 79 -12.48 -11.23 12.77
CA ASN A 79 -13.31 -10.15 13.31
C ASN A 79 -14.33 -9.65 12.27
N GLU A 80 -14.44 -8.33 12.05
CA GLU A 80 -15.33 -7.74 11.05
C GLU A 80 -14.74 -7.74 9.63
N HIS A 81 -13.48 -8.14 9.47
CA HIS A 81 -12.71 -7.94 8.26
C HIS A 81 -12.57 -9.24 7.47
N ARG A 82 -12.80 -9.16 6.15
CA ARG A 82 -12.39 -10.22 5.23
C ARG A 82 -11.01 -9.82 4.74
N ILE A 83 -10.00 -10.64 5.00
CA ILE A 83 -8.58 -10.30 4.82
C ILE A 83 -7.98 -11.11 3.66
N VAL A 84 -8.70 -11.16 2.54
CA VAL A 84 -8.42 -12.08 1.43
C VAL A 84 -7.00 -11.90 0.88
N PRO A 85 -6.51 -10.69 0.57
CA PRO A 85 -5.14 -10.51 0.08
C PRO A 85 -4.07 -11.01 1.05
N THR A 86 -4.27 -10.83 2.36
CA THR A 86 -3.36 -11.34 3.39
C THR A 86 -3.37 -12.87 3.40
N LYS A 87 -4.54 -13.51 3.39
CA LYS A 87 -4.65 -14.97 3.27
C LYS A 87 -3.97 -15.50 2.00
N LEU A 88 -4.09 -14.80 0.88
CA LEU A 88 -3.41 -15.16 -0.36
C LEU A 88 -1.88 -15.05 -0.25
N VAL A 89 -1.36 -14.06 0.48
CA VAL A 89 0.08 -13.95 0.78
C VAL A 89 0.55 -15.15 1.61
N THR A 90 -0.17 -15.49 2.68
CA THR A 90 0.12 -16.67 3.52
C THR A 90 0.12 -17.95 2.69
N LEU A 91 -0.92 -18.18 1.87
CA LEU A 91 -1.00 -19.35 0.99
C LEU A 91 0.16 -19.39 -0.01
N ALA A 92 0.45 -18.28 -0.68
CA ALA A 92 1.54 -18.22 -1.65
C ALA A 92 2.90 -18.47 -0.99
N SER A 93 3.14 -17.89 0.20
CA SER A 93 4.35 -18.10 0.97
C SER A 93 4.50 -19.56 1.40
N TYR A 94 3.42 -20.15 1.92
CA TYR A 94 3.40 -21.55 2.34
C TYR A 94 3.62 -22.50 1.16
N LEU A 95 2.92 -22.30 0.05
CA LEU A 95 3.05 -23.17 -1.13
C LEU A 95 4.44 -23.06 -1.78
N ALA A 96 5.10 -21.89 -1.70
CA ALA A 96 6.43 -21.70 -2.24
C ALA A 96 7.54 -22.28 -1.35
N THR A 97 7.34 -22.34 -0.03
CA THR A 97 8.40 -22.68 0.94
C THR A 97 8.16 -23.96 1.74
N GLY A 98 6.93 -24.45 1.76
CA GLY A 98 6.48 -25.55 2.63
C GLY A 98 6.42 -25.17 4.11
N GLN A 99 6.57 -23.90 4.47
CA GLN A 99 6.64 -23.44 5.85
C GLN A 99 5.66 -22.31 6.11
N TRP A 100 4.97 -22.39 7.25
CA TRP A 100 4.28 -21.24 7.80
C TRP A 100 5.29 -20.47 8.66
N ASN A 101 5.72 -19.31 8.18
CA ASN A 101 6.85 -18.59 8.74
C ASN A 101 6.62 -17.09 8.66
N ASN A 102 6.43 -16.48 9.82
CA ASN A 102 6.14 -15.06 9.95
C ASN A 102 7.22 -14.15 9.30
N ILE A 103 8.49 -14.57 9.28
CA ILE A 103 9.57 -13.77 8.66
C ILE A 103 9.35 -13.63 7.16
N TYR A 104 8.86 -14.68 6.48
CA TYR A 104 8.61 -14.62 5.04
C TYR A 104 7.47 -13.66 4.72
N GLU A 105 6.39 -13.76 5.50
CA GLU A 105 5.22 -12.90 5.33
C GLU A 105 5.52 -11.44 5.70
N ALA A 106 6.32 -11.20 6.75
CA ALA A 106 6.79 -9.86 7.12
C ALA A 106 7.65 -9.23 6.02
N ARG A 107 8.51 -10.01 5.34
CA ARG A 107 9.31 -9.52 4.20
C ARG A 107 8.44 -9.13 3.01
N ILE A 108 7.41 -9.93 2.70
CA ILE A 108 6.42 -9.60 1.66
C ILE A 108 5.65 -8.33 2.05
N SER A 109 5.21 -8.24 3.31
CA SER A 109 4.52 -7.09 3.88
C SER A 109 5.37 -5.80 3.77
N ALA A 110 6.68 -5.89 4.02
CA ALA A 110 7.62 -4.78 3.85
C ALA A 110 7.71 -4.29 2.40
N ALA A 111 7.67 -5.19 1.42
CA ALA A 111 7.65 -4.83 0.00
C ALA A 111 6.36 -4.11 -0.39
N ILE A 112 5.20 -4.58 0.10
CA ILE A 112 3.90 -3.92 -0.12
C ILE A 112 3.92 -2.52 0.51
N TYR A 113 4.38 -2.43 1.77
CA TYR A 113 4.47 -1.18 2.50
C TYR A 113 5.33 -0.13 1.77
N ALA A 114 6.47 -0.54 1.21
CA ALA A 114 7.41 0.36 0.53
C ALA A 114 6.77 1.10 -0.67
N MET A 115 5.74 0.54 -1.29
CA MET A 115 5.01 1.17 -2.40
C MET A 115 4.20 2.39 -1.94
N ILE A 116 3.70 2.39 -0.71
CA ILE A 116 2.82 3.44 -0.17
C ILE A 116 3.52 4.81 -0.12
N PRO A 117 4.65 5.01 0.60
CA PRO A 117 5.32 6.29 0.64
C PRO A 117 5.89 6.67 -0.74
N ALA A 118 6.31 5.70 -1.55
CA ALA A 118 6.78 5.95 -2.91
C ALA A 118 5.69 6.59 -3.79
N ILE A 119 4.49 6.01 -3.82
CA ILE A 119 3.35 6.53 -4.58
C ILE A 119 2.92 7.91 -4.06
N LEU A 120 2.84 8.09 -2.74
CA LEU A 120 2.48 9.37 -2.13
C LEU A 120 3.45 10.49 -2.52
N VAL A 121 4.76 10.24 -2.42
CA VAL A 121 5.78 11.22 -2.82
C VAL A 121 5.76 11.44 -4.33
N TRP A 122 5.60 10.40 -5.14
CA TRP A 122 5.49 10.54 -6.59
C TRP A 122 4.35 11.46 -7.01
N HIS A 123 3.18 11.37 -6.35
CA HIS A 123 2.08 12.31 -6.56
C HIS A 123 2.40 13.71 -6.03
N GLY A 124 2.84 13.82 -4.78
CA GLY A 124 3.13 15.12 -4.15
C GLY A 124 4.21 15.94 -4.86
N MET A 125 5.20 15.28 -5.48
CA MET A 125 6.25 15.93 -6.27
C MET A 125 5.74 16.54 -7.58
N ARG A 126 4.60 16.06 -8.09
CA ARG A 126 3.98 16.53 -9.35
C ARG A 126 2.87 17.55 -9.15
N ILE A 127 2.49 17.82 -7.91
CA ILE A 127 1.61 18.94 -7.56
C ILE A 127 2.45 20.23 -7.59
N GLY A 128 1.83 21.36 -7.96
CA GLY A 128 2.43 22.70 -7.99
C GLY A 128 2.77 23.27 -6.59
N ALA A 129 3.34 22.46 -5.71
CA ALA A 129 3.67 22.79 -4.34
C ALA A 129 5.03 23.50 -4.21
N SER A 130 5.19 24.25 -3.12
CA SER A 130 6.46 24.91 -2.77
C SER A 130 7.56 23.89 -2.45
N LEU A 131 8.83 24.32 -2.54
CA LEU A 131 9.98 23.48 -2.15
C LEU A 131 9.90 23.03 -0.68
N GLY A 132 9.46 23.92 0.21
CA GLY A 132 9.28 23.61 1.63
C GLY A 132 8.24 22.52 1.85
N SER A 133 7.10 22.58 1.15
CA SER A 133 6.06 21.56 1.22
C SER A 133 6.53 20.20 0.70
N ARG A 134 7.30 20.18 -0.40
CA ARG A 134 7.90 18.95 -0.94
C ARG A 134 8.93 18.34 0.03
N ALA A 135 9.80 19.18 0.61
CA ALA A 135 10.76 18.75 1.60
C ALA A 135 10.09 18.18 2.86
N LEU A 136 9.02 18.84 3.34
CA LEU A 136 8.23 18.36 4.46
C LEU A 136 7.57 17.00 4.15
N LEU A 137 6.97 16.85 2.97
CA LEU A 137 6.38 15.58 2.55
C LEU A 137 7.41 14.44 2.55
N ILE A 138 8.59 14.67 1.97
CA ILE A 138 9.67 13.68 1.95
C ILE A 138 10.13 13.35 3.37
N ALA A 139 10.33 14.37 4.22
CA ALA A 139 10.75 14.18 5.61
C ALA A 139 9.72 13.33 6.39
N VAL A 140 8.43 13.67 6.29
CA VAL A 140 7.35 12.91 6.93
C VAL A 140 7.30 11.48 6.40
N ALA A 141 7.42 11.28 5.09
CA ALA A 141 7.39 9.94 4.50
C ALA A 141 8.60 9.08 4.93
N ILE A 142 9.79 9.67 5.03
CA ILE A 142 10.99 9.00 5.59
C ILE A 142 10.75 8.64 7.06
N CYS A 143 10.31 9.59 7.88
CA CYS A 143 10.04 9.33 9.30
C CYS A 143 8.98 8.23 9.49
N ALA A 144 7.90 8.27 8.70
CA ALA A 144 6.85 7.25 8.74
C ALA A 144 7.38 5.85 8.37
N ALA A 145 8.32 5.77 7.43
CA ALA A 145 8.91 4.53 6.96
C ALA A 145 10.00 3.97 7.89
N VAL A 146 10.80 4.84 8.50
CA VAL A 146 12.02 4.46 9.23
C VAL A 146 11.81 4.32 10.72
N LEU A 147 10.97 5.16 11.34
CA LEU A 147 10.82 5.17 12.79
C LEU A 147 10.06 3.91 13.27
N PRO A 148 10.49 3.28 14.39
CA PRO A 148 9.91 2.03 14.87
C PRO A 148 8.65 2.23 15.73
N TYR A 149 7.84 3.27 15.48
CA TYR A 149 6.63 3.53 16.27
C TYR A 149 5.56 2.44 16.12
N SER A 150 5.61 1.69 15.02
CA SER A 150 4.67 0.61 14.68
C SER A 150 5.35 -0.76 14.60
N TRP A 151 6.38 -0.99 15.42
CA TRP A 151 7.23 -2.18 15.33
C TRP A 151 6.48 -3.51 15.32
N GLU A 152 5.43 -3.65 16.13
CA GLU A 152 4.58 -4.84 16.11
C GLU A 152 3.96 -5.08 14.73
N ASN A 153 3.58 -4.01 14.02
CA ASN A 153 2.93 -4.10 12.72
C ASN A 153 3.86 -4.49 11.57
N PHE A 154 5.14 -4.14 11.64
CA PHE A 154 6.07 -4.49 10.57
C PHE A 154 6.95 -5.71 10.87
N LEU A 155 6.96 -6.21 12.11
CA LEU A 155 7.59 -7.49 12.44
C LEU A 155 6.64 -8.69 12.24
N VAL A 156 5.33 -8.45 12.11
CA VAL A 156 4.31 -9.49 11.94
C VAL A 156 3.67 -9.40 10.54
N GLY A 157 3.83 -10.45 9.73
CA GLY A 157 3.37 -10.50 8.33
C GLY A 157 1.87 -10.36 8.15
N PHE A 158 1.08 -10.81 9.13
CA PHE A 158 -0.37 -10.68 9.20
C PHE A 158 -0.91 -9.27 8.97
N GLN A 159 -0.13 -8.28 9.39
CA GLN A 159 -0.52 -6.87 9.37
C GLN A 159 -0.50 -6.29 7.95
N SER A 160 -0.13 -7.09 6.94
CA SER A 160 -0.22 -6.76 5.51
C SER A 160 -1.63 -6.29 5.09
N GLN A 161 -2.70 -6.69 5.78
CA GLN A 161 -4.08 -6.26 5.52
C GLN A 161 -4.22 -4.72 5.54
N PHE A 162 -3.53 -4.04 6.45
CA PHE A 162 -3.52 -2.57 6.54
C PHE A 162 -2.79 -1.93 5.36
N TYR A 163 -1.69 -2.55 4.91
CA TYR A 163 -0.90 -2.03 3.80
C TYR A 163 -1.61 -2.24 2.46
N PHE A 164 -2.27 -3.38 2.28
CA PHE A 164 -3.14 -3.62 1.14
C PHE A 164 -4.29 -2.62 1.07
N LEU A 165 -4.99 -2.39 2.18
CA LEU A 165 -6.05 -1.37 2.27
C LEU A 165 -5.56 -0.01 1.75
N ILE A 166 -4.45 0.49 2.29
CA ILE A 166 -3.90 1.80 1.94
C ILE A 166 -3.46 1.82 0.48
N LEU A 167 -2.76 0.78 0.03
CA LEU A 167 -2.27 0.69 -1.35
C LEU A 167 -3.42 0.69 -2.36
N PHE A 168 -4.44 -0.13 -2.16
CA PHE A 168 -5.59 -0.20 -3.07
C PHE A 168 -6.40 1.09 -3.05
N ALA A 169 -6.58 1.72 -1.89
CA ALA A 169 -7.23 3.03 -1.80
C ALA A 169 -6.47 4.11 -2.57
N LEU A 170 -5.15 4.18 -2.40
CA LEU A 170 -4.30 5.11 -3.13
C LEU A 170 -4.36 4.87 -4.63
N LEU A 171 -4.22 3.61 -5.07
CA LEU A 171 -4.30 3.27 -6.49
C LEU A 171 -5.68 3.59 -7.08
N ALA A 172 -6.77 3.36 -6.35
CA ALA A 172 -8.14 3.65 -6.80
C ALA A 172 -8.33 5.16 -7.02
N VAL A 173 -7.95 5.98 -6.04
CA VAL A 173 -8.04 7.45 -6.13
C VAL A 173 -7.10 7.98 -7.22
N SER A 174 -5.87 7.48 -7.30
CA SER A 174 -4.91 7.89 -8.33
C SER A 174 -5.39 7.57 -9.75
N LEU A 175 -5.98 6.39 -9.96
CA LEU A 175 -6.50 5.98 -11.26
C LEU A 175 -7.77 6.76 -11.63
N ALA A 176 -8.68 6.96 -10.67
CA ALA A 176 -9.87 7.78 -10.85
C ALA A 176 -9.51 9.22 -11.24
N ALA A 177 -8.59 9.86 -10.50
CA ALA A 177 -8.16 11.23 -10.76
C ALA A 177 -7.46 11.37 -12.13
N ALA A 178 -6.64 10.39 -12.53
CA ALA A 178 -5.85 10.48 -13.75
C ALA A 178 -6.62 10.13 -15.03
N ARG A 179 -7.66 9.28 -14.94
CA ARG A 179 -8.31 8.65 -16.09
C ARG A 179 -9.83 8.51 -15.88
N HIS A 180 -10.48 9.55 -15.36
CA HIS A 180 -11.90 9.51 -14.99
C HIS A 180 -12.84 9.14 -16.16
N ASP A 181 -12.55 9.58 -17.38
CA ASP A 181 -13.40 9.31 -18.55
C ASP A 181 -13.16 7.94 -19.22
N ASN A 182 -12.18 7.17 -18.76
CA ASN A 182 -11.79 5.93 -19.42
C ASN A 182 -12.52 4.72 -18.79
N LEU A 183 -13.34 4.02 -19.57
CA LEU A 183 -14.13 2.85 -19.10
C LEU A 183 -13.27 1.72 -18.52
N ILE A 184 -12.10 1.45 -19.09
CA ILE A 184 -11.18 0.42 -18.57
C ILE A 184 -10.62 0.88 -17.21
N ALA A 185 -10.27 2.15 -17.09
CA ALA A 185 -9.82 2.73 -15.81
C ALA A 185 -10.92 2.69 -14.74
N ILE A 186 -12.17 2.99 -15.10
CA ILE A 186 -13.33 2.86 -14.21
C ILE A 186 -13.47 1.41 -13.73
N GLY A 187 -13.39 0.43 -14.63
CA GLY A 187 -13.39 -0.99 -14.26
C GLY A 187 -12.26 -1.35 -13.28
N GLY A 188 -11.06 -0.80 -13.51
CA GLY A 188 -9.91 -0.94 -12.60
C GLY A 188 -10.16 -0.31 -11.22
N VAL A 189 -10.77 0.87 -11.16
CA VAL A 189 -11.14 1.53 -9.90
C VAL A 189 -12.16 0.69 -9.12
N VAL A 190 -13.18 0.15 -9.79
CA VAL A 190 -14.16 -0.75 -9.16
C VAL A 190 -13.47 -1.99 -8.59
N ALA A 191 -12.57 -2.61 -9.35
CA ALA A 191 -11.81 -3.77 -8.87
C ALA A 191 -10.95 -3.43 -7.63
N LEU A 192 -10.28 -2.28 -7.65
CA LEU A 192 -9.50 -1.79 -6.50
C LEU A 192 -10.37 -1.50 -5.27
N CYS A 193 -11.59 -0.98 -5.48
CA CYS A 193 -12.56 -0.78 -4.40
C CYS A 193 -12.99 -2.11 -3.77
N VAL A 194 -13.30 -3.12 -4.60
CA VAL A 194 -13.69 -4.46 -4.14
C VAL A 194 -12.56 -5.11 -3.34
N ILE A 195 -11.34 -5.13 -3.89
CA ILE A 195 -10.21 -5.78 -3.21
C ILE A 195 -9.76 -5.01 -1.95
N SER A 196 -9.96 -3.68 -1.91
CA SER A 196 -9.78 -2.89 -0.70
C SER A 196 -10.76 -3.29 0.40
N ALA A 197 -12.05 -3.46 0.08
CA ALA A 197 -13.06 -3.96 1.00
C ALA A 197 -12.82 -5.42 1.45
N LEU A 198 -12.13 -6.21 0.63
CA LEU A 198 -11.64 -7.55 0.96
C LEU A 198 -10.26 -7.55 1.65
N SER A 199 -9.72 -6.39 2.02
CA SER A 199 -8.49 -6.30 2.83
C SER A 199 -8.82 -5.99 4.29
N MET A 200 -9.70 -5.01 4.54
CA MET A 200 -10.10 -4.52 5.87
C MET A 200 -11.52 -3.95 5.76
N ALA A 201 -12.32 -3.94 6.84
CA ALA A 201 -13.68 -3.37 6.77
C ALA A 201 -13.69 -1.87 6.44
N SER A 202 -12.68 -1.11 6.88
CA SER A 202 -12.51 0.29 6.49
C SER A 202 -12.25 0.49 4.99
N GLY A 203 -11.94 -0.59 4.24
CA GLY A 203 -11.89 -0.58 2.78
C GLY A 203 -13.22 -0.28 2.10
N LEU A 204 -14.34 -0.37 2.82
CA LEU A 204 -15.64 0.14 2.36
C LEU A 204 -15.65 1.66 2.13
N LEU A 205 -14.69 2.39 2.69
CA LEU A 205 -14.52 3.83 2.46
C LEU A 205 -13.79 4.14 1.13
N THR A 206 -13.10 3.16 0.53
CA THR A 206 -12.41 3.34 -0.75
C THR A 206 -13.35 3.73 -1.90
N PRO A 207 -14.52 3.05 -2.10
CA PRO A 207 -15.52 3.51 -3.06
C PRO A 207 -16.00 4.95 -2.83
N VAL A 208 -16.14 5.37 -1.57
CA VAL A 208 -16.57 6.74 -1.23
C VAL A 208 -15.51 7.75 -1.68
N ALA A 209 -14.24 7.49 -1.37
CA ALA A 209 -13.13 8.34 -1.82
C ALA A 209 -13.02 8.39 -3.36
N ALA A 210 -13.19 7.25 -4.04
CA ALA A 210 -13.21 7.18 -5.49
C ALA A 210 -14.39 7.98 -6.08
N ALA A 211 -15.60 7.82 -5.55
CA ALA A 211 -16.79 8.55 -6.00
C ALA A 211 -16.64 10.06 -5.84
N LEU A 212 -16.09 10.52 -4.71
CA LEU A 212 -15.77 11.94 -4.51
C LEU A 212 -14.72 12.43 -5.52
N THR A 213 -13.73 11.61 -5.85
CA THR A 213 -12.72 11.94 -6.87
C THR A 213 -13.35 12.11 -8.25
N TYR A 214 -14.28 11.23 -8.64
CA TYR A 214 -15.05 11.38 -9.87
C TYR A 214 -15.91 12.64 -9.87
N ALA A 215 -16.58 12.93 -8.74
CA ALA A 215 -17.43 14.12 -8.63
C ALA A 215 -16.65 15.44 -8.71
N LEU A 216 -15.38 15.46 -8.31
CA LEU A 216 -14.48 16.61 -8.47
C LEU A 216 -13.86 16.72 -9.86
N ALA A 217 -13.87 15.63 -10.65
CA ALA A 217 -13.31 15.58 -11.99
C ALA A 217 -14.34 15.90 -13.09
N ALA A 218 -15.64 15.69 -12.80
CA ALA A 218 -16.77 16.05 -13.66
C ALA A 218 -17.03 17.57 -13.69
#